data_AF-A0A3C0AED9-F1
#
_entry.id   AF-A0A3C0AED9-F1
#
_cell.length_a   1.000
_cell.length_b   1.000
_cell.length_c   1.000
_cell.angle_alpha   90.00
_cell.angle_beta   90.00
_cell.angle_gamma   90.00
#
_symmetry.space_group_name_H-M   'P 1'
#
loop_
_entity.id
_entity.type
_entity.pdbx_description
1 polymer ?
#
loop_
_entity_poly.entity_id
_entity_poly.type
_entity_poly.pdbx_seq_one_letter_code
_entity_poly.pdbx_strand_id
1 'polypeptide(L)'
;MENHQRMLSRIVAALTAAVLLAPASAVAGKLQPSQLPQDTAWLLHLDFEALSASKLAEKVREAKPQLTEGVHHWFSQEYGIDPPEDLRSITMYSRDFKRYTGTVILQADYERSKAMEKMEQASQLKKTTWNDLTLYTVTIAHHHGDAAHAKHADRSSDKRRDQAGKKKSRHHDKSGGKQMTVAFVDDNT
;
A
#
# COMPACT_ATOMS: atom_id res chain seq x y z
N MET A 1 20.50 -46.62 35.15
CA MET A 1 20.51 -45.61 34.06
C MET A 1 19.45 -45.84 32.99
N GLU A 2 18.85 -47.04 32.88
CA GLU A 2 17.87 -47.38 31.83
C GLU A 2 16.47 -46.73 31.98
N ASN A 3 16.05 -46.39 33.20
CA ASN A 3 14.73 -45.81 33.46
C ASN A 3 14.62 -44.32 33.06
N HIS A 4 15.72 -43.57 33.01
CA HIS A 4 15.69 -42.15 32.62
C HIS A 4 15.55 -41.95 31.11
N GLN A 5 16.10 -42.84 30.29
CA GLN A 5 15.92 -42.79 28.84
C GLN A 5 14.47 -43.03 28.41
N ARG A 6 13.76 -43.96 29.07
CA ARG A 6 12.34 -44.23 28.77
C ARG A 6 11.40 -43.07 29.14
N MET A 7 11.77 -42.28 30.15
CA MET A 7 10.98 -41.12 30.59
C MET A 7 11.20 -39.91 29.66
N LEU A 8 12.45 -39.68 29.22
CA LEU A 8 12.78 -38.63 28.24
C LEU A 8 12.15 -38.92 26.87
N SER A 9 12.14 -40.17 26.40
CA SER A 9 11.50 -40.52 25.12
C SER A 9 9.98 -40.31 25.12
N ARG A 10 9.32 -40.46 26.28
CA ARG A 10 7.86 -40.21 26.40
C ARG A 10 7.54 -38.72 26.43
N ILE A 11 8.39 -37.89 27.03
CA ILE A 11 8.25 -36.43 27.05
C ILE A 11 8.49 -35.85 25.65
N VAL A 12 9.50 -36.36 24.91
CA VAL A 12 9.75 -35.97 23.52
C VAL A 12 8.58 -36.37 22.61
N ALA A 13 8.02 -37.57 22.80
CA ALA A 13 6.86 -38.02 22.02
C ALA A 13 5.61 -37.15 22.27
N ALA A 14 5.37 -36.71 23.50
CA ALA A 14 4.24 -35.84 23.85
C ALA A 14 4.42 -34.40 23.30
N LEU A 15 5.63 -33.86 23.30
CA LEU A 15 5.93 -32.55 22.72
C LEU A 15 5.83 -32.53 21.18
N THR A 16 6.11 -33.67 20.53
CA THR A 16 6.01 -33.79 19.06
C THR A 16 4.55 -33.91 18.61
N ALA A 17 3.68 -34.51 19.42
CA ALA A 17 2.25 -34.65 19.11
C ALA A 17 1.45 -33.34 19.27
N ALA A 18 1.89 -32.41 20.12
CA ALA A 18 1.21 -31.13 20.34
C ALA A 18 1.40 -30.12 19.20
N VAL A 19 2.41 -30.29 18.34
CA VAL A 19 2.66 -29.40 17.18
C VAL A 19 1.79 -29.78 15.97
N LEU A 20 1.20 -30.98 15.94
CA LEU A 20 0.42 -31.49 14.81
C LEU A 20 -1.10 -31.22 14.89
N LEU A 21 -1.58 -30.59 15.98
CA LEU A 21 -2.99 -30.21 16.14
C LEU A 21 -3.21 -28.68 16.12
N ALA A 22 -2.30 -27.91 15.53
CA ALA A 22 -2.63 -26.54 15.16
C ALA A 22 -3.67 -26.61 14.02
N PRO A 23 -4.89 -26.08 14.19
CA PRO A 23 -5.87 -26.03 13.12
C PRO A 23 -5.28 -25.29 11.92
N ALA A 24 -5.63 -25.79 10.73
CA ALA A 24 -5.14 -25.32 9.45
C ALA A 24 -5.18 -23.79 9.35
N SER A 25 -3.98 -23.23 9.20
CA SER A 25 -3.65 -22.00 8.48
C SER A 25 -4.85 -21.08 8.21
N ALA A 26 -5.05 -20.09 9.07
CA ALA A 26 -5.25 -18.74 8.55
C ALA A 26 -4.21 -18.56 7.43
N VAL A 27 -4.65 -18.45 6.18
CA VAL A 27 -3.76 -18.20 5.05
C VAL A 27 -3.38 -16.73 5.15
N ALA A 28 -2.51 -16.46 6.12
CA ALA A 28 -1.78 -15.21 6.25
C ALA A 28 -1.29 -14.85 4.85
N GLY A 29 -1.54 -13.61 4.43
CA GLY A 29 -1.34 -13.18 3.05
C GLY A 29 0.13 -13.26 2.68
N LYS A 30 0.62 -14.45 2.32
CA LYS A 30 2.03 -14.69 2.02
C LYS A 30 2.39 -13.85 0.82
N LEU A 31 3.55 -13.17 0.91
CA LEU A 31 4.16 -12.55 -0.25
C LEU A 31 4.21 -13.55 -1.40
N GLN A 32 3.60 -13.17 -2.53
CA GLN A 32 3.64 -13.95 -3.76
C GLN A 32 4.74 -13.38 -4.65
N PRO A 33 5.93 -14.02 -4.76
CA PRO A 33 7.04 -13.44 -5.53
C PRO A 33 6.72 -13.32 -7.02
N SER A 34 5.79 -14.14 -7.52
CA SER A 34 5.23 -14.04 -8.87
C SER A 34 4.52 -12.72 -9.15
N GLN A 35 4.15 -11.97 -8.10
CA GLN A 35 3.53 -10.65 -8.19
C GLN A 35 4.55 -9.49 -8.29
N LEU A 36 5.86 -9.79 -8.24
CA LEU A 36 6.91 -8.78 -8.28
C LEU A 36 7.68 -8.80 -9.61
N PRO A 37 7.97 -7.63 -10.21
CA PRO A 37 8.94 -7.53 -11.29
C PRO A 37 10.33 -7.99 -10.84
N GLN A 38 11.07 -8.64 -11.74
CA GLN A 38 12.43 -9.13 -11.45
C GLN A 38 13.42 -8.02 -11.08
N ASP A 39 13.17 -6.79 -11.53
CA ASP A 39 14.00 -5.61 -11.27
C ASP A 39 13.40 -4.69 -10.19
N THR A 40 12.69 -5.27 -9.22
CA THR A 40 12.24 -4.57 -8.03
C THR A 40 13.45 -4.04 -7.25
N ALA A 41 13.54 -2.72 -7.07
CA ALA A 41 14.62 -2.04 -6.37
C ALA A 41 14.42 -2.05 -4.85
N TRP A 42 13.18 -1.95 -4.39
CA TRP A 42 12.81 -2.08 -2.98
C TRP A 42 11.42 -2.70 -2.83
N LEU A 43 11.22 -3.40 -1.72
CA LEU A 43 10.01 -4.11 -1.36
C LEU A 43 9.74 -3.93 0.13
N LEU A 44 8.50 -3.65 0.46
CA LEU A 44 7.93 -3.76 1.79
C LEU A 44 6.72 -4.69 1.70
N HIS A 45 6.66 -5.70 2.55
CA HIS A 45 5.50 -6.57 2.65
C HIS A 45 5.07 -6.61 4.11
N LEU A 46 3.79 -6.37 4.34
CA LEU A 46 3.17 -6.44 5.64
C LEU A 46 2.07 -7.49 5.60
N ASP A 47 2.29 -8.56 6.35
CA ASP A 47 1.27 -9.55 6.68
C ASP A 47 0.37 -8.95 7.77
N PHE A 48 -0.76 -8.40 7.35
CA PHE A 48 -1.63 -7.65 8.24
C PHE A 48 -2.37 -8.59 9.19
N GLU A 49 -2.79 -9.76 8.72
CA GLU A 49 -3.44 -10.79 9.52
C GLU A 49 -2.53 -11.27 10.67
N ALA A 50 -1.27 -11.60 10.37
CA ALA A 50 -0.32 -11.98 11.40
C ALA A 50 0.04 -10.81 12.34
N LEU A 51 0.15 -9.59 11.80
CA LEU A 51 0.44 -8.41 12.61
C LEU A 51 -0.72 -8.08 13.56
N SER A 52 -1.96 -8.09 13.09
CA SER A 52 -3.17 -7.69 13.83
C SER A 52 -3.48 -8.64 14.98
N ALA A 53 -3.13 -9.93 14.82
CA ALA A 53 -3.21 -10.96 15.84
C ALA A 53 -2.05 -10.91 16.86
N SER A 54 -1.03 -10.08 16.65
CA SER A 54 0.14 -10.02 17.53
C SER A 54 -0.12 -9.21 18.81
N LYS A 55 0.61 -9.55 19.89
CA LYS A 55 0.65 -8.76 21.13
C LYS A 55 1.17 -7.34 20.92
N LEU A 56 1.93 -7.11 19.86
CA LEU A 56 2.40 -5.76 19.53
C LEU A 56 1.23 -4.90 19.02
N ALA A 57 0.41 -5.44 18.11
CA ALA A 57 -0.77 -4.74 17.63
C ALA A 57 -1.78 -4.49 18.75
N GLU A 58 -1.96 -5.44 19.67
CA GLU A 58 -2.76 -5.26 20.88
C GLU A 58 -2.27 -4.05 21.70
N LYS A 59 -0.99 -3.99 22.03
CA LYS A 59 -0.40 -2.84 22.75
C LYS A 59 -0.54 -1.52 22.00
N VAL A 60 -0.45 -1.54 20.67
CA VAL A 60 -0.64 -0.33 19.85
C VAL A 60 -2.09 0.13 19.89
N ARG A 61 -3.07 -0.78 19.79
CA ARG A 61 -4.50 -0.48 19.94
C ARG A 61 -4.80 0.14 21.30
N GLU A 62 -4.24 -0.41 22.37
CA GLU A 62 -4.40 0.12 23.73
C GLU A 62 -3.74 1.49 23.91
N ALA A 63 -2.51 1.65 23.44
CA ALA A 63 -1.74 2.88 23.64
C ALA A 63 -2.17 4.02 22.71
N LYS A 64 -2.70 3.70 21.52
CA LYS A 64 -3.05 4.66 20.46
C LYS A 64 -4.38 4.30 19.77
N PRO A 65 -5.50 4.27 20.50
CA PRO A 65 -6.80 3.87 19.93
C PRO A 65 -7.21 4.76 18.75
N GLN A 66 -6.89 6.05 18.80
CA GLN A 66 -7.25 7.02 17.76
C GLN A 66 -6.53 6.78 16.43
N LEU A 67 -5.30 6.22 16.49
CA LEU A 67 -4.57 5.82 15.28
C LEU A 67 -5.27 4.63 14.62
N THR A 68 -5.63 3.62 15.41
CA THR A 68 -6.29 2.42 14.91
C THR A 68 -7.70 2.70 14.40
N GLU A 69 -8.45 3.55 15.08
CA GLU A 69 -9.75 4.05 14.63
C GLU A 69 -9.64 4.86 13.33
N GLY A 70 -8.63 5.73 13.23
CA GLY A 70 -8.38 6.51 12.01
C GLY A 70 -8.07 5.63 10.80
N VAL A 71 -7.23 4.60 10.98
CA VAL A 71 -6.92 3.61 9.93
C VAL A 71 -8.17 2.85 9.54
N HIS A 72 -8.91 2.33 10.52
CA HIS A 72 -10.16 1.60 10.25
C HIS A 72 -11.16 2.47 9.50
N HIS A 73 -11.43 3.68 9.98
CA HIS A 73 -12.35 4.61 9.36
C HIS A 73 -11.94 4.94 7.91
N TRP A 74 -10.65 5.15 7.65
CA TRP A 74 -10.17 5.43 6.30
C TRP A 74 -10.39 4.24 5.34
N PHE A 75 -10.05 3.02 5.73
CA PHE A 75 -10.27 1.82 4.91
C PHE A 75 -11.76 1.54 4.67
N SER A 76 -12.58 1.70 5.72
CA SER A 76 -14.02 1.46 5.64
C SER A 76 -14.71 2.47 4.73
N GLN A 77 -14.37 3.76 4.85
CA GLN A 77 -14.99 4.83 4.04
C GLN A 77 -14.52 4.82 2.59
N GLU A 78 -13.23 4.59 2.34
CA GLU A 78 -12.68 4.68 0.98
C GLU A 78 -12.86 3.37 0.19
N TYR A 79 -12.79 2.22 0.85
CA TYR A 79 -12.76 0.93 0.15
C TYR A 79 -13.83 -0.06 0.63
N GLY A 80 -14.59 0.25 1.68
CA GLY A 80 -15.52 -0.70 2.28
C GLY A 80 -14.82 -1.89 2.91
N ILE A 81 -13.59 -1.70 3.39
CA ILE A 81 -12.75 -2.73 4.03
C ILE A 81 -12.77 -2.50 5.55
N ASP A 82 -13.12 -3.53 6.33
CA ASP A 82 -12.89 -3.61 7.77
C ASP A 82 -11.51 -4.27 8.01
N PRO A 83 -10.43 -3.52 8.29
CA PRO A 83 -9.09 -4.08 8.22
C PRO A 83 -8.85 -5.31 9.12
N PRO A 84 -9.30 -5.36 10.40
CA PRO A 84 -9.25 -6.56 11.21
C PRO A 84 -9.78 -7.85 10.57
N GLU A 85 -10.87 -7.76 9.82
CA GLU A 85 -11.59 -8.93 9.27
C GLU A 85 -11.21 -9.19 7.80
N ASP A 86 -11.07 -8.11 7.03
CA ASP A 86 -10.99 -8.17 5.59
C ASP A 86 -9.56 -8.07 5.06
N LEU A 87 -8.68 -7.32 5.73
CA LEU A 87 -7.33 -7.02 5.21
C LEU A 87 -6.34 -8.12 5.57
N ARG A 88 -5.79 -8.78 4.55
CA ARG A 88 -4.84 -9.88 4.73
C ARG A 88 -3.39 -9.43 4.63
N SER A 89 -3.05 -8.70 3.57
CA SER A 89 -1.70 -8.18 3.39
C SER A 89 -1.63 -6.88 2.57
N ILE A 90 -0.53 -6.15 2.79
CA ILE A 90 -0.15 -4.97 2.00
C ILE A 90 1.25 -5.22 1.47
N THR A 91 1.43 -5.14 0.15
CA THR A 91 2.74 -5.18 -0.49
C THR A 91 3.00 -3.87 -1.21
N MET A 92 4.13 -3.23 -0.91
CA MET A 92 4.57 -2.00 -1.58
C MET A 92 5.93 -2.25 -2.22
N TYR A 93 6.09 -1.86 -3.47
CA TYR A 93 7.38 -1.98 -4.15
C TYR A 93 7.60 -0.89 -5.18
N SER A 94 8.83 -0.76 -5.65
CA SER A 94 9.15 0.01 -6.86
C SER A 94 10.34 -0.57 -7.59
N ARG A 95 10.46 -0.21 -8.87
CA ARG A 95 11.60 -0.53 -9.74
C ARG A 95 12.70 0.54 -9.66
N ASP A 96 12.44 1.67 -8.99
CA ASP A 96 13.44 2.69 -8.70
C ASP A 96 13.23 3.38 -7.34
N PHE A 97 14.18 4.22 -6.94
CA PHE A 97 14.13 4.98 -5.69
C PHE A 97 13.59 6.41 -5.88
N LYS A 98 12.91 6.70 -6.99
CA LYS A 98 12.34 8.03 -7.19
C LYS A 98 11.17 8.22 -6.22
N ARG A 99 10.92 9.48 -5.85
CA ARG A 99 9.77 9.79 -5.01
C ARG A 99 8.50 9.61 -5.83
N TYR A 100 7.47 9.06 -5.22
CA TYR A 100 6.14 8.90 -5.82
C TYR A 100 6.14 8.02 -7.08
N THR A 101 7.04 7.03 -7.13
CA THR A 101 7.04 5.93 -8.08
C THR A 101 6.95 4.66 -7.24
N GLY A 102 5.75 4.12 -7.09
CA GLY A 102 5.53 2.94 -6.26
C GLY A 102 4.24 2.24 -6.64
N THR A 103 4.25 0.92 -6.50
CA THR A 103 3.08 0.06 -6.64
C THR A 103 2.70 -0.45 -5.25
N VAL A 104 1.42 -0.35 -4.93
CA VAL A 104 0.80 -0.97 -3.76
C VAL A 104 -0.11 -2.08 -4.25
N ILE A 105 0.02 -3.25 -3.67
CA ILE A 105 -0.89 -4.38 -3.84
C ILE A 105 -1.59 -4.58 -2.50
N LEU A 106 -2.92 -4.52 -2.53
CA LEU A 106 -3.78 -4.82 -1.38
C LEU A 106 -4.42 -6.19 -1.62
N GLN A 107 -4.27 -7.08 -0.64
CA GLN A 107 -5.02 -8.34 -0.57
C GLN A 107 -6.02 -8.23 0.56
N ALA A 108 -7.29 -8.11 0.20
CA ALA A 108 -8.38 -7.97 1.15
C ALA A 108 -9.69 -8.51 0.56
N ASP A 109 -10.65 -8.81 1.41
CA ASP A 109 -12.05 -8.92 1.03
C ASP A 109 -12.65 -7.50 0.95
N TYR A 110 -13.16 -7.07 -0.20
CA TYR A 110 -13.61 -5.69 -0.37
C TYR A 110 -14.87 -5.56 -1.22
N GLU A 111 -15.61 -4.47 -1.01
CA GLU A 111 -16.76 -4.16 -1.83
C GLU A 111 -16.31 -3.57 -3.17
N ARG A 112 -16.23 -4.41 -4.20
CA ARG A 112 -15.71 -4.05 -5.53
C ARG A 112 -16.35 -2.80 -6.12
N SER A 113 -17.67 -2.62 -5.98
CA SER A 113 -18.38 -1.42 -6.46
C SER A 113 -17.81 -0.13 -5.87
N LYS A 114 -17.59 -0.08 -4.55
CA LYS A 114 -17.05 1.10 -3.86
C LYS A 114 -15.60 1.37 -4.25
N ALA A 115 -14.76 0.32 -4.24
CA ALA A 115 -13.36 0.46 -4.62
C ALA A 115 -13.23 0.97 -6.07
N MET A 116 -14.07 0.46 -6.98
CA MET A 116 -14.10 0.92 -8.37
C MET A 116 -14.58 2.35 -8.52
N GLU A 117 -15.65 2.74 -7.81
CA GLU A 117 -16.16 4.11 -7.82
C GLU A 117 -15.05 5.11 -7.43
N LYS A 118 -14.31 4.82 -6.36
CA LYS A 118 -13.19 5.67 -5.94
C LYS A 118 -12.03 5.70 -6.93
N MET A 119 -11.72 4.58 -7.55
CA MET A 119 -10.69 4.53 -8.59
C MET A 119 -11.08 5.31 -9.84
N GLU A 120 -12.35 5.27 -10.23
CA GLU A 120 -12.86 6.03 -11.37
C GLU A 120 -12.89 7.54 -11.09
N GLN A 121 -13.05 7.93 -9.82
CA GLN A 121 -12.86 9.32 -9.39
C GLN A 121 -11.38 9.77 -9.49
N ALA A 122 -10.41 8.84 -9.44
CA ALA A 122 -9.01 9.16 -9.64
C ALA A 122 -8.73 9.39 -11.13
N SER A 123 -8.14 10.55 -11.45
CA SER A 123 -7.85 10.94 -12.83
C SER A 123 -6.91 9.93 -13.50
N GLN A 124 -7.40 9.18 -14.48
CA GLN A 124 -6.66 8.17 -15.26
C GLN A 124 -6.52 6.81 -14.58
N LEU A 125 -7.65 6.15 -14.31
CA LEU A 125 -7.68 4.71 -14.08
C LEU A 125 -7.27 3.95 -15.36
N LYS A 126 -6.23 3.14 -15.27
CA LYS A 126 -5.83 2.14 -16.27
C LYS A 126 -6.04 0.75 -15.68
N LYS A 127 -6.74 -0.10 -16.43
CA LYS A 127 -6.87 -1.53 -16.12
C LYS A 127 -5.85 -2.30 -16.94
N THR A 128 -5.16 -3.26 -16.35
CA THR A 128 -4.21 -4.13 -17.06
C THR A 128 -4.30 -5.54 -16.49
N THR A 129 -4.50 -6.53 -17.35
CA THR A 129 -4.46 -7.93 -16.94
C THR A 129 -3.00 -8.39 -16.87
N TRP A 130 -2.63 -9.02 -15.77
CA TRP A 130 -1.28 -9.53 -15.55
C TRP A 130 -1.30 -10.78 -14.68
N ASN A 131 -0.81 -11.92 -15.19
CA ASN A 131 -0.86 -13.22 -14.51
C ASN A 131 -2.26 -13.54 -13.94
N ASP A 132 -3.29 -13.44 -14.78
CA ASP A 132 -4.72 -13.64 -14.42
C ASP A 132 -5.31 -12.64 -13.41
N LEU A 133 -4.48 -11.74 -12.85
CA LEU A 133 -4.91 -10.64 -12.00
C LEU A 133 -5.35 -9.44 -12.82
N THR A 134 -6.36 -8.72 -12.34
CA THR A 134 -6.71 -7.40 -12.86
C THR A 134 -6.00 -6.32 -12.05
N LEU A 135 -4.95 -5.73 -12.60
CA LEU A 135 -4.27 -4.59 -12.01
C LEU A 135 -5.04 -3.31 -12.34
N TYR A 136 -5.42 -2.60 -11.31
CA TYR A 136 -5.88 -1.22 -11.42
C TYR A 136 -4.67 -0.29 -11.21
N THR A 137 -4.55 0.74 -12.02
CA THR A 137 -3.48 1.73 -11.92
C THR A 137 -4.13 3.09 -11.94
N VAL A 138 -4.01 3.83 -10.85
CA VAL A 138 -4.53 5.20 -10.77
C VAL A 138 -3.37 6.18 -10.89
N THR A 139 -3.49 7.20 -11.72
CA THR A 139 -2.55 8.33 -11.65
C THR A 139 -3.12 9.33 -10.64
N ILE A 140 -2.50 9.43 -9.47
CA ILE A 140 -2.84 10.50 -8.52
C ILE A 140 -2.25 11.79 -9.08
N ALA A 141 -2.97 12.43 -9.99
CA ALA A 141 -2.46 13.53 -10.79
C ALA A 141 -2.03 14.73 -9.94
N HIS A 142 -0.98 15.38 -10.44
CA HIS A 142 -0.43 16.70 -10.14
C HIS A 142 -0.82 17.30 -8.79
N HIS A 143 0.10 17.24 -7.83
CA HIS A 143 0.21 18.34 -6.88
C HIS A 143 0.20 19.65 -7.71
N HIS A 144 -0.83 20.47 -7.51
CA HIS A 144 -0.76 21.90 -7.72
C HIS A 144 0.35 22.43 -6.80
N GLY A 145 1.60 22.29 -7.25
CA GLY A 145 2.67 23.15 -6.80
C GLY A 145 2.34 24.56 -7.27
N ASP A 146 2.39 25.50 -6.34
CA ASP A 146 2.71 26.91 -6.59
C ASP A 146 1.59 27.88 -6.98
N ALA A 147 0.33 27.67 -6.57
CA ALA A 147 -0.71 28.70 -6.69
C ALA A 147 -0.93 29.57 -5.42
N ALA A 148 -0.15 29.37 -4.35
CA ALA A 148 -0.39 30.05 -3.06
C ALA A 148 0.58 31.19 -2.71
N HIS A 149 1.60 31.51 -3.53
CA HIS A 149 2.57 32.56 -3.19
C HIS A 149 2.59 33.80 -4.11
N ALA A 150 1.70 33.91 -5.09
CA ALA A 150 1.64 35.07 -5.99
C ALA A 150 0.41 35.97 -5.74
N LYS A 151 0.16 36.38 -4.50
CA LYS A 151 -0.80 37.47 -4.20
C LYS A 151 -0.35 38.32 -3.01
N HIS A 152 0.87 38.86 -2.99
CA HIS A 152 1.22 40.03 -2.15
C HIS A 152 2.51 40.72 -2.63
N ALA A 153 2.52 41.15 -3.89
CA ALA A 153 3.33 42.23 -4.44
C ALA A 153 2.67 42.49 -5.80
N ASP A 154 2.21 43.66 -6.19
CA ASP A 154 2.78 44.98 -6.00
C ASP A 154 1.69 45.98 -6.43
N ARG A 155 1.47 47.01 -5.62
CA ARG A 155 0.63 48.16 -5.94
C ARG A 155 1.51 49.40 -5.79
N SER A 156 2.40 49.65 -6.75
CA SER A 156 2.79 51.03 -7.10
C SER A 156 3.74 51.12 -8.30
N SER A 157 3.52 52.16 -9.10
CA SER A 157 4.47 52.85 -10.00
C SER A 157 4.98 52.06 -11.22
N ASP A 158 4.52 52.36 -12.44
CA ASP A 158 4.83 53.54 -13.26
C ASP A 158 6.23 53.50 -13.94
N LYS A 159 6.20 53.81 -15.24
CA LYS A 159 7.31 54.14 -16.16
C LYS A 159 8.17 53.04 -16.84
N ARG A 160 7.92 52.98 -18.16
CA ARG A 160 8.85 53.24 -19.28
C ARG A 160 9.85 52.14 -19.72
N ARG A 161 9.64 51.77 -20.99
CA ARG A 161 10.58 51.89 -22.13
C ARG A 161 11.44 50.66 -22.46
N ASP A 162 11.20 50.21 -23.70
CA ASP A 162 12.10 49.60 -24.68
C ASP A 162 13.23 48.70 -24.16
N GLN A 163 13.15 47.40 -24.46
CA GLN A 163 14.16 46.76 -25.30
C GLN A 163 13.76 45.35 -25.75
N ALA A 164 13.94 45.16 -27.06
CA ALA A 164 13.86 43.90 -27.76
C ALA A 164 14.91 42.90 -27.24
N GLY A 165 14.45 41.69 -26.91
CA GLY A 165 15.30 40.57 -26.58
C GLY A 165 14.50 39.27 -26.63
N LYS A 166 14.38 38.68 -27.83
CA LYS A 166 13.82 37.34 -28.05
C LYS A 166 14.64 36.28 -27.28
N LYS A 167 14.31 36.04 -26.01
CA LYS A 167 14.71 34.81 -25.31
C LYS A 167 13.62 33.77 -25.55
N LYS A 168 13.92 32.79 -26.41
CA LYS A 168 13.13 31.56 -26.55
C LYS A 168 13.14 30.85 -25.20
N SER A 169 12.06 30.97 -24.42
CA SER A 169 11.83 30.10 -23.26
C SER A 169 11.62 28.69 -23.78
N ARG A 170 12.62 27.83 -23.58
CA ARG A 170 12.42 26.39 -23.66
C ARG A 170 11.53 26.03 -22.46
N HIS A 171 10.22 25.93 -22.70
CA HIS A 171 9.31 25.25 -21.80
C HIS A 171 9.78 23.80 -21.70
N HIS A 172 10.58 23.51 -20.68
CA HIS A 172 10.85 22.16 -20.26
C HIS A 172 9.60 21.70 -19.53
N ASP A 173 8.72 21.00 -20.25
CA ASP A 173 7.61 20.31 -19.64
C ASP A 173 8.19 19.20 -18.73
N LYS A 174 8.34 19.52 -17.44
CA LYS A 174 8.82 18.62 -16.40
C LYS A 174 7.70 18.13 -15.49
N SER A 175 6.44 18.41 -15.83
CA SER A 175 5.31 17.81 -15.14
C SER A 175 4.95 16.47 -15.77
N GLY A 176 5.89 15.54 -15.78
CA GLY A 176 5.49 14.13 -15.77
C GLY A 176 4.75 13.92 -14.45
N GLY A 177 3.43 13.77 -14.51
CA GLY A 177 2.60 13.56 -13.32
C GLY A 177 3.17 12.44 -12.46
N LYS A 178 3.13 12.64 -11.14
CA LYS A 178 3.50 11.58 -10.18
C LYS A 178 2.47 10.46 -10.31
N GLN A 179 2.93 9.22 -10.43
CA GLN A 179 2.06 8.06 -10.65
C GLN A 179 2.24 7.06 -9.50
N MET A 180 1.15 6.68 -8.85
CA MET A 180 1.13 5.67 -7.81
C MET A 180 0.17 4.56 -8.22
N THR A 181 0.70 3.37 -8.48
CA THR A 181 -0.13 2.24 -8.90
C THR A 181 -0.74 1.58 -7.66
N VAL A 182 -2.06 1.34 -7.66
CA VAL A 182 -2.73 0.59 -6.59
C VAL A 182 -3.49 -0.58 -7.21
N ALA A 183 -2.97 -1.78 -7.02
CA ALA A 183 -3.57 -3.02 -7.48
C ALA A 183 -4.34 -3.71 -6.34
N PHE A 184 -5.47 -4.31 -6.69
CA PHE A 184 -6.29 -5.11 -5.79
C PHE A 184 -6.25 -6.55 -6.32
N VAL A 185 -6.02 -7.50 -5.44
CA VAL A 185 -6.03 -8.93 -5.76
C VAL A 185 -7.31 -9.51 -5.18
N ASP A 186 -8.16 -10.07 -6.05
CA ASP A 186 -9.36 -10.80 -5.68
C ASP A 186 -9.01 -12.30 -5.64
N ASP A 187 -9.48 -13.03 -4.63
CA ASP A 187 -9.24 -14.46 -4.52
C ASP A 187 -10.06 -15.28 -5.53
N ASN A 188 -11.01 -14.67 -6.24
CA ASN A 188 -11.84 -15.33 -7.27
C ASN A 188 -11.20 -15.34 -8.68
N THR A 189 -9.94 -14.93 -8.81
CA THR A 189 -9.13 -15.05 -10.05
C THR A 189 -8.04 -16.09 -9.88
#